data_AF-A0AA37U2T4-F1
#
_entry.id   AF-A0AA37U2T4-F1
#
_cell.length_a   1.000
_cell.length_b   1.000
_cell.length_c   1.000
_cell.angle_alpha   90.00
_cell.angle_beta   90.00
_cell.angle_gamma   90.00
#
_symmetry.space_group_name_H-M   'P 1'
#
loop_
_entity.id
_entity.type
_entity.pdbx_description
1 polymer ?
#
loop_
_entity_poly.entity_id
_entity_poly.type
_entity_poly.pdbx_seq_one_letter_code
_entity_poly.pdbx_strand_id
1 'polypeptide(L)'
;MQSSEKPQSTPTSDALRGLIDKIIVYRFTRNVDRELKARKISHSELSEACGRARNWFNNAFNGLEDMRVSTFLKLFAAVSKLSEAKMQFQWNPPAIEALFDGDLFRLSALALDLRTDDIETLADLDPTLVDFFVGLRVYVEALKGVQKKATDEEIHAFEYVLETLQSKRR
;
A
#
# COMPACT_ATOMS: atom_id res chain seq x y z
N MET A 1 21.31 29.91 -16.96
CA MET A 1 20.43 28.79 -16.55
C MET A 1 20.26 28.91 -15.05
N GLN A 2 19.12 29.43 -14.61
CA GLN A 2 18.79 29.47 -13.18
C GLN A 2 18.53 28.03 -12.75
N SER A 3 19.32 27.53 -11.80
CA SER A 3 18.96 26.34 -11.03
C SER A 3 17.66 26.66 -10.32
N SER A 4 16.56 26.11 -10.80
CA SER A 4 15.33 25.99 -10.03
C SER A 4 15.66 25.14 -8.81
N GLU A 5 15.81 25.77 -7.65
CA GLU A 5 15.81 25.09 -6.36
C GLU A 5 14.57 24.21 -6.31
N LYS A 6 14.76 22.90 -6.13
CA LYS A 6 13.63 22.00 -5.89
C LYS A 6 12.94 22.49 -4.62
N PRO A 7 11.61 22.68 -4.62
CA PRO A 7 10.90 23.01 -3.39
C PRO A 7 11.19 21.92 -2.35
N GLN A 8 11.59 22.33 -1.15
CA GLN A 8 11.75 21.42 -0.01
C GLN A 8 10.35 20.95 0.42
N SER A 9 10.19 19.64 0.66
CA SER A 9 8.93 19.08 1.17
C SER A 9 8.58 19.69 2.53
N THR A 10 7.30 20.00 2.73
CA THR A 10 6.82 20.47 4.04
C THR A 10 6.73 19.30 5.02
N PRO A 11 6.89 19.53 6.34
CA PRO A 11 6.74 18.47 7.36
C PRO A 11 5.41 17.71 7.25
N THR A 12 4.33 18.41 6.89
CA THR A 12 3.01 17.82 6.64
C THR A 12 3.02 16.87 5.42
N SER A 13 3.71 17.24 4.34
CA SER A 13 3.83 16.39 3.15
C SER A 13 4.63 15.13 3.45
N ASP A 14 5.71 15.23 4.22
CA ASP A 14 6.52 14.05 4.57
C ASP A 14 5.78 13.09 5.51
N ALA A 15 5.03 13.61 6.49
CA ALA A 15 4.15 12.79 7.32
C ALA A 15 3.05 12.11 6.50
N LEU A 16 2.38 12.85 5.61
CA LEU A 16 1.36 12.28 4.74
C LEU A 16 1.91 11.20 3.81
N ARG A 17 3.10 11.41 3.22
CA ARG A 17 3.79 10.41 2.42
C ARG A 17 4.11 9.15 3.22
N GLY A 18 4.63 9.30 4.44
CA GLY A 18 4.87 8.17 5.34
C GLY A 18 3.61 7.34 5.60
N LEU A 19 2.47 8.00 5.78
CA LEU A 19 1.18 7.32 5.91
C LEU A 19 0.76 6.60 4.63
N ILE A 20 0.89 7.26 3.47
CA ILE A 20 0.54 6.67 2.17
C ILE A 20 1.40 5.42 1.90
N ASP A 21 2.70 5.45 2.18
CA ASP A 21 3.58 4.29 2.03
C ASP A 21 3.11 3.12 2.92
N LYS A 22 2.68 3.39 4.16
CA LYS A 22 2.08 2.36 5.03
C LYS A 22 0.77 1.81 4.47
N ILE A 23 -0.07 2.66 3.88
CA ILE A 23 -1.31 2.23 3.22
C ILE A 23 -0.99 1.33 2.02
N ILE A 24 0.03 1.67 1.22
CA ILE A 24 0.49 0.86 0.09
C ILE A 24 0.87 -0.55 0.57
N VAL A 25 1.73 -0.66 1.57
CA VAL A 25 2.17 -1.97 2.09
C VAL A 25 1.01 -2.74 2.74
N TYR A 26 0.17 -2.05 3.50
CA TYR A 26 -1.05 -2.65 4.08
C TYR A 26 -1.93 -3.24 2.98
N ARG A 27 -2.23 -2.47 1.95
CA ARG A 27 -3.15 -2.89 0.90
C ARG A 27 -2.56 -4.01 0.05
N PHE A 28 -1.29 -3.90 -0.33
CA PHE A 28 -0.57 -4.96 -1.04
C PHE A 28 -0.59 -6.29 -0.27
N THR A 29 -0.24 -6.28 1.02
CA THR A 29 -0.21 -7.51 1.83
C THR A 29 -1.61 -8.12 2.02
N ARG A 30 -2.67 -7.30 2.07
CA ARG A 30 -4.07 -7.77 2.12
C ARG A 30 -4.56 -8.31 0.78
N ASN A 31 -4.09 -7.77 -0.34
CA ASN A 31 -4.34 -8.34 -1.67
C ASN A 31 -3.68 -9.72 -1.81
N VAL A 32 -2.43 -9.86 -1.35
CA VAL A 32 -1.76 -11.18 -1.28
C VAL A 32 -2.57 -12.14 -0.41
N ASP A 33 -2.97 -11.74 0.80
CA ASP A 33 -3.77 -12.60 1.69
C ASP A 33 -5.11 -13.03 1.07
N ARG A 34 -5.76 -12.16 0.28
CA ARG A 34 -6.97 -12.50 -0.47
C ARG A 34 -6.70 -13.58 -1.51
N GLU A 35 -5.61 -13.48 -2.26
CA GLU A 35 -5.18 -14.50 -3.21
C GLU A 35 -4.89 -15.84 -2.52
N LEU A 36 -4.21 -15.81 -1.37
CA LEU A 36 -3.95 -17.01 -0.57
C LEU A 36 -5.24 -17.68 -0.11
N LYS A 37 -6.19 -16.90 0.41
CA LYS A 37 -7.51 -17.40 0.84
C LYS A 37 -8.30 -18.02 -0.31
N ALA A 38 -8.35 -17.35 -1.47
CA ALA A 38 -9.02 -17.87 -2.66
C ALA A 38 -8.44 -19.22 -3.10
N ARG A 39 -7.12 -19.39 -2.95
CA ARG A 39 -6.39 -20.61 -3.30
C ARG A 39 -6.27 -21.62 -2.17
N LYS A 40 -6.86 -21.35 -1.00
CA LYS A 40 -6.78 -22.17 0.22
C LYS A 40 -5.34 -22.44 0.64
N ILE A 41 -4.46 -21.45 0.51
CA ILE A 41 -3.08 -21.47 0.96
C ILE A 41 -3.00 -20.71 2.29
N SER A 42 -2.41 -21.34 3.31
CA SER A 42 -2.15 -20.70 4.59
C SER A 42 -0.87 -19.87 4.56
N HIS A 43 -0.74 -18.91 5.49
CA HIS A 43 0.48 -18.11 5.64
C HIS A 43 1.72 -18.97 5.95
N SER A 44 1.53 -20.05 6.71
CA SER A 44 2.61 -20.99 7.05
C SER A 44 3.10 -21.73 5.80
N GLU A 45 2.18 -22.27 4.99
CA GLU A 45 2.53 -22.96 3.75
C GLU A 45 3.26 -22.03 2.78
N LEU A 46 2.78 -20.79 2.62
CA LEU A 46 3.47 -19.80 1.80
C LEU A 46 4.89 -19.53 2.31
N SER A 47 5.05 -19.37 3.62
CA SER A 47 6.35 -19.06 4.22
C SER A 47 7.35 -20.20 4.01
N GLU A 48 6.93 -21.44 4.21
CA GLU A 48 7.75 -22.62 3.95
C GLU A 48 8.11 -22.74 2.46
N ALA A 49 7.15 -22.55 1.56
CA ALA A 49 7.39 -22.60 0.11
C ALA A 49 8.32 -21.48 -0.38
N CYS A 50 8.35 -20.34 0.32
CA CYS A 50 9.33 -19.27 0.09
C CYS A 50 10.73 -19.58 0.68
N GLY A 51 10.91 -20.71 1.35
CA GLY A 51 12.14 -21.08 2.04
C GLY A 51 12.43 -20.20 3.27
N ARG A 52 11.38 -19.75 3.97
CA ARG A 52 11.47 -18.88 5.16
C ARG A 52 10.87 -19.54 6.40
N ALA A 53 11.11 -18.94 7.56
CA ALA A 53 10.49 -19.37 8.82
C ALA A 53 8.96 -19.38 8.71
N ARG A 54 8.28 -20.35 9.33
CA ARG A 54 6.82 -20.57 9.22
C ARG A 54 5.96 -19.34 9.49
N ASN A 55 6.39 -18.46 10.39
CA ASN A 55 5.66 -17.25 10.76
C ASN A 55 6.07 -16.02 9.93
N TRP A 56 6.97 -16.15 8.96
CA TRP A 56 7.53 -15.01 8.24
C TRP A 56 6.45 -14.17 7.55
N PHE A 57 5.57 -14.78 6.75
CA PHE A 57 4.56 -13.99 6.04
C PHE A 57 3.57 -13.34 7.01
N ASN A 58 3.20 -14.02 8.09
CA ASN A 58 2.37 -13.42 9.14
C ASN A 58 3.07 -12.22 9.80
N ASN A 59 4.38 -12.29 10.01
CA ASN A 59 5.17 -11.17 10.53
C ASN A 59 5.21 -10.02 9.52
N ALA A 60 5.42 -10.29 8.23
CA ALA A 60 5.39 -9.25 7.20
C ALA A 60 4.00 -8.60 7.07
N PHE A 61 2.94 -9.41 7.13
CA PHE A 61 1.53 -9.00 7.04
C PHE A 61 1.07 -8.10 8.20
N ASN A 62 1.53 -8.39 9.43
CA ASN A 62 1.21 -7.59 10.63
C ASN A 62 2.22 -6.47 10.87
N GLY A 63 3.47 -6.67 10.44
CA GLY A 63 4.56 -5.73 10.57
C GLY A 63 4.51 -4.59 9.57
N LEU A 64 3.78 -4.79 8.46
CA LEU A 64 3.84 -3.95 7.26
C LEU A 64 5.27 -3.84 6.75
N GLU A 65 5.93 -5.00 6.63
CA GLU A 65 7.31 -5.07 6.15
C GLU A 65 7.35 -4.88 4.63
N ASP A 66 8.16 -3.93 4.18
CA ASP A 66 8.49 -3.79 2.76
C ASP A 66 9.16 -5.04 2.21
N MET A 67 8.64 -5.54 1.11
CA MET A 67 9.18 -6.72 0.46
C MET A 67 10.21 -6.34 -0.59
N ARG A 68 11.43 -6.84 -0.44
CA ARG A 68 12.43 -6.81 -1.53
C ARG A 68 11.88 -7.53 -2.76
N VAL A 69 12.24 -7.06 -3.96
CA VAL A 69 11.82 -7.66 -5.25
C VAL A 69 12.07 -9.18 -5.31
N SER A 70 13.21 -9.65 -4.80
CA SER A 70 13.52 -11.09 -4.77
C SER A 70 12.58 -11.89 -3.86
N THR A 71 12.11 -11.29 -2.76
CA THR A 71 11.11 -11.88 -1.86
C THR A 71 9.76 -11.97 -2.56
N PHE A 72 9.38 -10.89 -3.24
CA PHE A 72 8.15 -10.80 -4.02
C PHE A 72 8.08 -11.85 -5.14
N LEU A 73 9.15 -11.99 -5.94
CA LEU A 73 9.20 -12.99 -7.02
C LEU A 73 9.10 -14.42 -6.47
N LYS A 74 9.76 -14.70 -5.33
CA LYS A 74 9.66 -16.00 -4.65
C LYS A 74 8.25 -16.26 -4.13
N LEU A 75 7.57 -15.23 -3.61
CA LEU A 75 6.17 -15.32 -3.19
C LEU A 75 5.27 -15.71 -4.36
N PHE A 76 5.40 -15.04 -5.50
CA PHE A 76 4.67 -15.39 -6.73
C PHE A 76 4.89 -16.84 -7.16
N ALA A 77 6.15 -17.25 -7.23
CA ALA A 77 6.51 -18.61 -7.61
C ALA A 77 5.97 -19.65 -6.60
N ALA A 78 6.05 -19.34 -5.30
CA ALA A 78 5.54 -20.20 -4.24
C ALA A 78 4.02 -20.39 -4.32
N VAL A 79 3.26 -19.30 -4.53
CA VAL A 79 1.80 -19.39 -4.71
C VAL A 79 1.45 -20.24 -5.93
N SER A 80 2.19 -20.10 -7.03
CA SER A 80 1.99 -20.87 -8.26
C SER A 80 2.21 -22.37 -8.02
N LYS A 81 3.33 -22.74 -7.40
CA LYS A 81 3.68 -24.13 -7.07
C LYS A 81 2.69 -24.78 -6.10
N LEU A 82 2.28 -24.04 -5.07
CA LEU A 82 1.31 -24.54 -4.10
C LEU A 82 -0.08 -24.71 -4.73
N SER A 83 -0.46 -23.83 -5.66
CA SER A 83 -1.72 -23.94 -6.39
C SER A 83 -1.73 -25.17 -7.30
N GLU A 84 -0.64 -25.42 -8.04
CA GLU A 84 -0.45 -26.62 -8.88
C GLU A 84 -0.60 -27.91 -8.06
N ALA A 85 0.10 -27.98 -6.91
CA ALA A 85 0.03 -29.14 -6.02
C ALA A 85 -1.38 -29.41 -5.45
N LYS A 86 -2.16 -28.36 -5.19
CA LYS A 86 -3.49 -28.48 -4.56
C LYS A 86 -4.63 -28.67 -5.57
N MET A 87 -4.51 -28.09 -6.76
CA MET A 87 -5.60 -28.02 -7.73
C MET A 87 -5.39 -28.93 -8.95
N GLN A 88 -4.28 -29.69 -9.03
CA GLN A 88 -3.97 -30.59 -10.17
C GLN A 88 -3.94 -29.88 -11.54
N PHE A 89 -3.74 -28.57 -11.56
CA PHE A 89 -3.62 -27.77 -12.79
C PHE A 89 -2.18 -27.31 -13.00
N GLN A 90 -1.83 -27.03 -14.26
CA GLN A 90 -0.56 -26.41 -14.66
C GLN A 90 -0.25 -25.14 -13.85
N TRP A 91 1.03 -24.76 -13.85
CA TRP A 91 1.54 -23.48 -13.36
C TRP A 91 0.54 -22.33 -13.56
N ASN A 92 -0.04 -21.84 -12.47
CA ASN A 92 -1.08 -20.80 -12.47
C ASN A 92 -0.72 -19.67 -11.48
N PRO A 93 0.09 -18.69 -11.89
CA PRO A 93 0.48 -17.59 -11.03
C PRO A 93 -0.71 -16.67 -10.73
N PRO A 94 -0.70 -15.95 -9.60
CA PRO A 94 -1.61 -14.82 -9.40
C PRO A 94 -1.54 -13.83 -10.56
N ALA A 95 -2.68 -13.27 -10.97
CA ALA A 95 -2.67 -12.13 -11.87
C ALA A 95 -1.97 -10.95 -11.17
N ILE A 96 -1.13 -10.21 -11.90
CA ILE A 96 -0.41 -9.07 -11.31
C ILE A 96 -1.41 -8.03 -10.79
N GLU A 97 -2.48 -7.81 -11.53
CA GLU A 97 -3.56 -6.86 -11.23
C GLU A 97 -4.36 -7.24 -9.97
N ALA A 98 -4.38 -8.53 -9.61
CA ALA A 98 -4.99 -8.96 -8.35
C ALA A 98 -4.17 -8.53 -7.13
N LEU A 99 -2.88 -8.25 -7.32
CA LEU A 99 -1.97 -7.81 -6.27
C LEU A 99 -1.67 -6.31 -6.35
N PHE A 100 -1.57 -5.76 -7.56
CA PHE A 100 -1.38 -4.35 -7.88
C PHE A 100 -2.61 -3.82 -8.61
N ASP A 101 -3.66 -3.52 -7.86
CA ASP A 101 -4.87 -2.95 -8.44
C ASP A 101 -4.72 -1.43 -8.68
N GLY A 102 -5.76 -0.83 -9.27
CA GLY A 102 -5.80 0.60 -9.61
C GLY A 102 -5.53 1.55 -8.45
N ASP A 103 -6.07 1.32 -7.25
CA ASP A 103 -5.82 2.26 -6.15
C ASP A 103 -4.40 2.15 -5.61
N LEU A 104 -3.70 1.01 -5.78
CA LEU A 104 -2.29 0.88 -5.37
C LEU A 104 -1.43 1.76 -6.27
N PHE A 105 -1.69 1.71 -7.58
CA PHE A 105 -1.04 2.60 -8.53
C PHE A 105 -1.35 4.06 -8.25
N ARG A 106 -2.61 4.39 -7.92
CA ARG A 106 -3.01 5.76 -7.60
C ARG A 106 -2.36 6.28 -6.32
N LEU A 107 -2.27 5.44 -5.28
CA LEU A 107 -1.53 5.75 -4.05
C LEU A 107 -0.04 6.00 -4.33
N SER A 108 0.58 5.15 -5.16
CA SER A 108 1.98 5.31 -5.54
C SER A 108 2.23 6.58 -6.33
N ALA A 109 1.35 6.94 -7.27
CA ALA A 109 1.43 8.19 -8.02
C ALA A 109 1.35 9.40 -7.07
N LEU A 110 0.34 9.42 -6.18
CA LEU A 110 0.19 10.47 -5.18
C LEU A 110 1.42 10.62 -4.28
N ALA A 111 2.02 9.50 -3.83
CA ALA A 111 3.23 9.53 -3.01
C ALA A 111 4.44 10.16 -3.73
N LEU A 112 4.51 10.01 -5.06
CA LEU A 112 5.53 10.63 -5.90
C LEU A 112 5.27 12.13 -6.08
N ASP A 113 4.03 12.49 -6.38
CA ASP A 113 3.62 13.87 -6.65
C ASP A 113 3.76 14.77 -5.41
N LEU A 114 3.46 14.23 -4.22
CA LEU A 114 3.65 14.94 -2.93
C LEU A 114 5.11 15.33 -2.64
N ARG A 115 6.09 14.81 -3.40
CA ARG A 115 7.50 15.21 -3.28
C ARG A 115 7.80 16.54 -3.95
N THR A 116 7.00 16.93 -4.92
CA THR A 116 7.24 18.10 -5.77
C THR A 116 6.16 19.14 -5.64
N ASP A 117 4.95 18.72 -5.33
CA ASP A 117 3.76 19.56 -5.35
C ASP A 117 3.04 19.51 -4.00
N ASP A 118 2.43 20.63 -3.62
CA ASP A 118 1.53 20.68 -2.46
C ASP A 118 0.17 20.06 -2.78
N ILE A 119 -0.56 19.67 -1.73
CA ILE A 119 -1.80 18.94 -1.90
C ILE A 119 -2.89 19.81 -2.55
N GLU A 120 -2.84 21.11 -2.32
CA GLU A 120 -3.75 22.09 -2.88
C GLU A 120 -3.63 22.17 -4.40
N THR A 121 -2.40 22.17 -4.93
CA THR A 121 -2.09 22.14 -6.35
C THR A 121 -2.55 20.83 -6.97
N LEU A 122 -2.27 19.71 -6.31
CA LEU A 122 -2.73 18.39 -6.79
C LEU A 122 -4.26 18.30 -6.85
N ALA A 123 -4.96 18.91 -5.89
CA ALA A 123 -6.42 18.95 -5.87
C ALA A 123 -7.02 19.78 -7.01
N ASP A 124 -6.33 20.84 -7.42
CA ASP A 124 -6.77 21.69 -8.54
C ASP A 124 -6.59 20.95 -9.88
N LEU A 125 -5.63 20.02 -9.96
CA LEU A 125 -5.36 19.19 -11.14
C LEU A 125 -6.23 17.93 -11.22
N ASP A 126 -6.57 17.31 -10.09
CA ASP A 126 -7.43 16.12 -9.99
C ASP A 126 -8.68 16.40 -9.14
N PRO A 127 -9.83 16.71 -9.78
CA PRO A 127 -11.10 16.94 -9.07
C PRO A 127 -11.59 15.73 -8.26
N THR A 128 -11.10 14.53 -8.54
CA THR A 128 -11.49 13.29 -7.85
C THR A 128 -10.63 13.01 -6.62
N LEU A 129 -9.61 13.84 -6.34
CA LEU A 129 -8.67 13.65 -5.24
C LEU A 129 -9.38 13.69 -3.88
N VAL A 130 -10.40 14.53 -3.72
CA VAL A 130 -11.17 14.62 -2.47
C VAL A 130 -11.85 13.28 -2.16
N ASP A 131 -12.56 12.71 -3.15
CA ASP A 131 -13.26 11.42 -2.97
C ASP A 131 -12.27 10.28 -2.74
N PHE A 132 -11.09 10.35 -3.36
CA PHE A 132 -10.00 9.41 -3.12
C PHE A 132 -9.52 9.46 -1.66
N PHE A 133 -9.21 10.65 -1.12
CA PHE A 133 -8.82 10.82 0.27
C PHE A 133 -9.91 10.39 1.26
N VAL A 134 -11.19 10.66 0.95
CA VAL A 134 -12.30 10.13 1.75
C VAL A 134 -12.27 8.60 1.78
N GLY A 135 -12.02 7.96 0.64
CA GLY A 135 -11.84 6.51 0.54
C GLY A 135 -10.67 5.98 1.38
N LEU A 136 -9.60 6.76 1.56
CA LEU A 136 -8.44 6.34 2.35
C LEU A 136 -8.72 6.24 3.86
N ARG A 137 -9.79 6.87 4.37
CA ARG A 137 -10.13 6.85 5.81
C ARG A 137 -10.22 5.44 6.37
N VAL A 138 -10.73 4.47 5.60
CA VAL A 138 -10.84 3.07 6.06
C VAL A 138 -9.46 2.46 6.35
N TYR A 139 -8.44 2.82 5.56
CA TYR A 139 -7.09 2.33 5.76
C TYR A 139 -6.41 3.07 6.92
N VAL A 140 -6.64 4.38 7.05
CA VAL A 140 -6.13 5.16 8.18
C VAL A 140 -6.67 4.62 9.51
N GLU A 141 -7.98 4.36 9.60
CA GLU A 141 -8.59 3.76 10.79
C GLU A 141 -8.03 2.36 11.09
N ALA A 142 -7.81 1.53 10.06
CA ALA A 142 -7.19 0.23 10.23
C ALA A 142 -5.74 0.33 10.75
N LEU A 143 -4.97 1.31 10.26
CA LEU A 143 -3.59 1.56 10.66
C LEU A 143 -3.48 2.20 12.05
N LYS A 144 -4.43 3.04 12.43
CA LYS A 144 -4.55 3.67 13.76
C LYS A 144 -5.00 2.67 14.81
N GLY A 145 -6.10 1.97 14.57
CA GLY A 145 -6.75 1.09 15.55
C GLY A 145 -6.14 -0.31 15.60
N VAL A 146 -6.30 -1.06 14.51
CA VAL A 146 -6.04 -2.52 14.50
C VAL A 146 -4.55 -2.82 14.39
N GLN A 147 -3.83 -2.10 13.53
CA GLN A 147 -2.41 -2.37 13.30
C GLN A 147 -1.50 -1.54 14.22
N LYS A 148 -1.96 -0.38 14.71
CA LYS A 148 -1.17 0.59 15.50
C LYS A 148 0.16 0.94 14.83
N LYS A 149 0.11 1.24 13.53
CA LYS A 149 1.27 1.52 12.68
C LYS A 149 1.33 2.97 12.19
N ALA A 150 0.21 3.68 12.21
CA ALA A 150 0.19 5.12 11.92
C ALA A 150 0.67 5.92 13.15
N THR A 151 1.49 6.93 12.96
CA THR A 151 1.88 7.89 14.02
C THR A 151 0.83 8.98 14.16
N ASP A 152 0.83 9.68 15.30
CA ASP A 152 -0.10 10.81 15.52
C ASP A 152 0.15 11.94 14.51
N GLU A 153 1.42 12.19 14.15
CA GLU A 153 1.82 13.16 13.12
C GLU A 153 1.25 12.81 11.74
N GLU A 154 1.32 11.53 11.35
CA GLU A 154 0.76 11.01 10.10
C GLU A 154 -0.76 11.15 10.06
N ILE A 155 -1.43 10.79 11.15
CA ILE A 155 -2.89 10.88 11.28
C ILE A 155 -3.31 12.35 11.19
N HIS A 156 -2.63 13.24 11.92
CA HIS A 156 -2.92 14.66 11.90
C HIS A 156 -2.70 15.28 10.51
N ALA A 157 -1.61 14.93 9.83
CA ALA A 157 -1.35 15.39 8.47
C ALA A 157 -2.47 14.97 7.50
N PHE A 158 -2.95 13.73 7.61
CA PHE A 158 -4.06 13.25 6.80
C PHE A 158 -5.38 13.97 7.10
N GLU A 159 -5.72 14.17 8.37
CA GLU A 159 -6.93 14.88 8.79
C GLU A 159 -6.91 16.34 8.30
N TYR A 160 -5.78 17.03 8.49
CA TYR A 160 -5.57 18.40 7.99
C TYR A 160 -5.76 18.50 6.48
N VAL A 161 -5.16 17.58 5.72
CA VAL A 161 -5.32 17.54 4.27
C VAL A 161 -6.76 17.28 3.87
N LEU A 162 -7.43 16.32 4.50
CA LEU A 162 -8.82 15.99 4.18
C LEU A 162 -9.74 17.19 4.44
N GLU A 163 -9.56 17.90 5.55
CA GLU A 163 -10.31 19.12 5.87
C GLU A 163 -10.07 20.22 4.84
N THR A 164 -8.80 20.44 4.47
CA THR A 164 -8.41 21.42 3.45
C THR A 164 -9.07 21.13 2.10
N LEU A 165 -8.98 19.88 1.64
CA LEU A 165 -9.59 19.40 0.40
C LEU A 165 -11.12 19.54 0.41
N GLN A 166 -11.76 19.22 1.54
CA GLN A 166 -13.21 19.34 1.68
C GLN A 166 -13.69 20.79 1.72
N SER A 167 -12.89 21.70 2.29
CA SER A 167 -13.21 23.13 2.31
C SER A 167 -13.20 23.73 0.91
N LYS A 168 -12.27 23.32 0.03
CA LYS A 168 -12.19 23.78 -1.37
C LYS A 168 -13.38 23.34 -2.24
N ARG A 169 -14.07 22.25 -1.86
CA ARG A 169 -15.24 21.74 -2.60
C ARG A 169 -16.53 22.54 -2.32
N ARG A 170 -16.56 23.34 -1.26
CA ARG A 170 -17.72 24.16 -0.86
C ARG A 170 -17.69 25.52 -1.53
#